data_AF-A0A194QDE6-F1
#
_entry.id   AF-A0A194QDE6-F1
#
_cell.length_a   1.000
_cell.length_b   1.000
_cell.length_c   1.000
_cell.angle_alpha   90.00
_cell.angle_beta   90.00
_cell.angle_gamma   90.00
#
_symmetry.space_group_name_H-M   'P 1'
#
loop_
_entity.id
_entity.type
_entity.pdbx_description
1 polymer ?
#
loop_
_entity_poly.entity_id
_entity_poly.type
_entity_poly.pdbx_seq_one_letter_code
_entity_poly.pdbx_strand_id
1 'polypeptide(L)'
;MSKEDRMKMTNSSSLLREGAVWLPGFNGKLMRISAKSADLEKSSFTRQACLPLMGRHYYYKMTPTTSCASDKLLPWFPIAHSGQTIATGLILHGKLAFNKRTKKNWFENPDRAAVKAIVPRGPQCLYNLADNPGVVTIHSYYVEAPWTINCTGN
;
A
#
# COMPACT_ATOMS: atom_id res chain seq x y z
N MET A 1 3.60 -23.18 15.90
CA MET A 1 2.16 -23.11 15.62
C MET A 1 1.97 -22.95 14.12
N SER A 2 1.25 -23.87 13.47
CA SER A 2 1.09 -23.87 12.01
C SER A 2 0.12 -22.76 11.53
N LYS A 3 -0.02 -22.58 10.21
CA LYS A 3 -1.03 -21.68 9.62
C LYS A 3 -2.43 -22.21 9.95
N GLU A 4 -2.61 -23.52 9.82
CA GLU A 4 -3.85 -24.25 10.06
C GLU A 4 -4.28 -24.10 11.53
N ASP A 5 -3.35 -24.18 12.47
CA ASP A 5 -3.64 -23.97 13.90
C ASP A 5 -4.08 -22.53 14.17
N ARG A 6 -3.40 -21.54 13.57
CA ARG A 6 -3.78 -20.11 13.72
C ARG A 6 -5.16 -19.79 13.14
N MET A 7 -5.57 -20.49 12.07
CA MET A 7 -6.90 -20.36 11.47
C MET A 7 -7.97 -21.06 12.31
N LYS A 8 -7.68 -22.23 12.88
CA LYS A 8 -8.59 -22.96 13.78
C LYS A 8 -8.83 -22.24 15.11
N MET A 9 -7.83 -21.49 15.59
CA MET A 9 -7.97 -20.65 16.79
C MET A 9 -8.85 -19.41 16.57
N THR A 10 -9.36 -19.18 15.36
CA THR A 10 -10.20 -18.02 15.04
C THR A 10 -11.59 -18.41 14.57
N ASN A 11 -12.61 -17.98 15.30
CA ASN A 11 -14.02 -18.09 14.89
C ASN A 11 -14.47 -16.97 13.92
N SER A 12 -13.53 -16.20 13.34
CA SER A 12 -13.86 -15.07 12.49
C SER A 12 -13.57 -15.37 11.02
N SER A 13 -14.58 -15.17 10.17
CA SER A 13 -14.45 -15.17 8.71
C SER A 13 -13.85 -13.85 8.16
N SER A 14 -13.57 -12.87 9.02
CA SER A 14 -12.99 -11.59 8.61
C SER A 14 -11.51 -11.72 8.28
N LEU A 15 -11.07 -11.18 7.14
CA LEU A 15 -9.66 -11.09 6.77
C LEU A 15 -8.82 -10.33 7.82
N LEU A 16 -9.38 -9.24 8.35
CA LEU A 16 -8.79 -8.43 9.42
C LEU A 16 -9.65 -8.55 10.68
N ARG A 17 -9.10 -9.19 11.72
CA ARG A 17 -9.82 -9.60 12.93
C ARG A 17 -10.58 -8.47 13.62
N GLU A 18 -9.95 -7.31 13.74
CA GLU A 18 -10.53 -6.13 14.41
C GLU A 18 -11.24 -5.18 13.41
N GLY A 19 -11.55 -5.67 12.21
CA GLY A 19 -12.15 -4.87 11.14
C GLY A 19 -11.26 -3.73 10.61
N ALA A 20 -9.98 -3.71 11.00
CA ALA A 20 -8.99 -2.72 10.56
C ALA A 20 -7.55 -3.17 10.85
N VAL A 21 -6.60 -2.43 10.28
CA VAL A 21 -5.19 -2.41 10.67
C VAL A 21 -4.85 -1.01 11.16
N TRP A 22 -4.00 -0.90 12.18
CA TRP A 22 -3.49 0.37 12.70
C TRP A 22 -2.04 0.53 12.29
N LEU A 23 -1.73 1.64 11.63
CA LEU A 23 -0.37 1.98 11.22
C LEU A 23 0.03 3.34 11.80
N PRO A 24 1.32 3.61 11.97
CA PRO A 24 1.79 4.94 12.34
C PRO A 24 1.36 5.97 11.28
N GLY A 25 0.52 6.92 11.69
CA GLY A 25 0.15 8.09 10.91
C GLY A 25 1.14 9.23 11.09
N PHE A 26 0.73 10.44 10.71
CA PHE A 26 1.51 11.64 10.96
C PHE A 26 1.73 11.87 12.45
N ASN A 27 2.93 12.35 12.81
CA ASN A 27 3.33 12.68 14.18
C ASN A 27 3.18 11.51 15.17
N GLY A 28 3.34 10.26 14.70
CA GLY A 28 3.29 9.07 15.55
C GLY A 28 1.88 8.68 16.03
N LYS A 29 0.83 9.40 15.62
CA LYS A 29 -0.55 9.03 15.95
C LYS A 29 -0.98 7.81 15.14
N LEU A 30 -1.55 6.81 15.78
CA LEU A 30 -2.08 5.64 15.08
C LEU A 30 -3.22 6.06 14.14
N MET A 31 -3.11 5.60 12.90
CA MET A 31 -4.12 5.77 11.87
C MET A 31 -4.79 4.42 11.60
N ARG A 32 -6.12 4.42 11.64
CA ARG A 32 -6.94 3.26 11.33
C ARG A 32 -7.13 3.12 9.81
N ILE A 33 -6.80 1.95 9.28
CA ILE A 33 -7.13 1.53 7.91
C ILE A 33 -8.26 0.51 8.00
N SER A 34 -9.44 0.87 7.49
CA SER A 34 -10.61 -0.01 7.53
C SER A 34 -10.38 -1.29 6.72
N ALA A 35 -10.99 -2.39 7.15
CA ALA A 35 -11.03 -3.63 6.39
C ALA A 35 -11.94 -3.55 5.15
N LYS A 36 -12.87 -2.60 5.11
CA LYS A 36 -13.78 -2.40 3.98
C LYS A 36 -13.22 -1.32 3.06
N SER A 37 -13.11 -1.63 1.76
CA SER A 37 -12.58 -0.68 0.78
C SER A 37 -13.44 0.58 0.64
N ALA A 38 -14.77 0.43 0.76
CA ALA A 38 -15.72 1.54 0.70
C ALA A 38 -15.48 2.61 1.76
N ASP A 39 -14.90 2.24 2.92
CA ASP A 39 -14.58 3.18 3.98
C ASP A 39 -13.28 3.94 3.70
N LEU A 40 -12.37 3.38 2.87
CA LEU A 40 -11.11 4.06 2.53
C LEU A 40 -11.38 5.37 1.81
N GLU A 41 -12.29 5.36 0.83
CA GLU A 41 -12.66 6.57 0.06
C GLU A 41 -13.54 7.54 0.84
N LYS A 42 -14.36 7.04 1.77
CA LYS A 42 -15.10 7.89 2.71
C LYS A 42 -14.19 8.56 3.74
N SER A 43 -12.98 8.02 3.92
CA SER A 43 -11.98 8.55 4.84
C SER A 43 -11.04 9.55 4.12
N SER A 44 -9.75 9.48 4.39
CA SER A 44 -8.73 10.38 3.81
C SER A 44 -7.94 9.75 2.68
N PHE A 45 -8.33 8.58 2.16
CA PHE A 45 -7.62 7.91 1.09
C PHE A 45 -8.26 8.16 -0.26
N THR A 46 -7.42 8.44 -1.25
CA THR A 46 -7.82 8.64 -2.64
C THR A 46 -7.53 7.39 -3.45
N ARG A 47 -8.52 6.93 -4.21
CA ARG A 47 -8.40 5.79 -5.12
C ARG A 47 -7.32 6.05 -6.18
N GLN A 48 -6.48 5.07 -6.52
CA GLN A 48 -5.50 5.16 -7.59
C GLN A 48 -5.69 4.00 -8.58
N ALA A 49 -4.62 3.58 -9.27
CA ALA A 49 -4.73 2.48 -10.23
C ALA A 49 -5.00 1.14 -9.54
N CYS A 50 -5.63 0.22 -10.27
CA CYS A 50 -5.63 -1.19 -9.92
C CYS A 50 -4.61 -1.86 -10.81
N LEU A 51 -3.67 -2.54 -10.17
CA LEU A 51 -2.58 -3.22 -10.85
C LEU A 51 -2.91 -4.71 -10.80
N PRO A 52 -2.96 -5.41 -11.95
CA PRO A 52 -3.05 -6.87 -11.96
C PRO A 52 -1.97 -7.47 -11.06
N LEU A 53 -2.28 -8.59 -10.40
CA LEU A 53 -1.39 -9.28 -9.46
C LEU A 53 -1.10 -8.52 -8.15
N MET A 54 -1.73 -7.35 -7.93
CA MET A 54 -1.54 -6.53 -6.72
C MET A 54 -2.87 -6.06 -6.13
N GLY A 55 -3.72 -5.43 -6.93
CA GLY A 55 -5.00 -4.84 -6.53
C GLY A 55 -5.06 -3.31 -6.65
N ARG A 56 -6.16 -2.74 -6.13
CA ARG A 56 -6.46 -1.30 -6.20
C ARG A 56 -5.69 -0.55 -5.13
N HIS A 57 -4.81 0.35 -5.54
CA HIS A 57 -4.01 1.17 -4.63
C HIS A 57 -4.79 2.41 -4.17
N TYR A 58 -4.48 2.87 -2.95
CA TYR A 58 -5.07 4.06 -2.35
C TYR A 58 -4.00 4.87 -1.62
N TYR A 59 -3.96 6.18 -1.82
CA TYR A 59 -2.95 7.05 -1.18
C TYR A 59 -3.63 8.17 -0.39
N TYR A 60 -3.04 8.55 0.75
CA TYR A 60 -3.59 9.58 1.64
C TYR A 60 -3.67 10.92 0.92
N LYS A 61 -4.89 11.45 0.75
CA LYS A 61 -5.22 12.75 0.11
C LYS A 61 -4.37 13.05 -1.13
N MET A 62 -4.13 12.02 -1.95
CA MET A 62 -3.25 12.11 -3.11
C MET A 62 -3.99 12.64 -4.33
N THR A 63 -3.58 13.82 -4.76
CA THR A 63 -4.14 14.55 -5.90
C THR A 63 -3.00 15.18 -6.70
N PRO A 64 -3.26 15.64 -7.94
CA PRO A 64 -2.22 16.26 -8.76
C PRO A 64 -1.60 17.53 -8.16
N THR A 65 -2.27 18.17 -7.18
CA THR A 65 -1.81 19.38 -6.50
C THR A 65 -1.30 19.13 -5.08
N THR A 66 -1.31 17.88 -4.62
CA THR A 66 -0.82 17.55 -3.27
C THR A 66 0.67 17.89 -3.15
N SER A 67 1.05 18.58 -2.07
CA SER A 67 2.46 18.86 -1.79
C SER A 67 3.21 17.59 -1.40
N CYS A 68 4.48 17.48 -1.80
CA CYS A 68 5.37 16.39 -1.39
C CYS A 68 6.10 16.63 -0.07
N ALA A 69 5.62 17.58 0.74
CA ALA A 69 6.14 17.80 2.08
C ALA A 69 5.89 16.58 3.00
N SER A 70 6.75 16.40 3.98
CA SER A 70 6.72 15.25 4.92
C SER A 70 5.45 15.18 5.76
N ASP A 71 4.74 16.30 5.95
CA ASP A 71 3.47 16.37 6.66
C ASP A 71 2.24 16.06 5.77
N LYS A 72 2.45 15.86 4.46
CA LYS A 72 1.40 15.54 3.48
C LYS A 72 1.57 14.16 2.85
N LEU A 73 2.81 13.70 2.69
CA LEU A 73 3.09 12.36 2.17
C LEU A 73 3.10 11.33 3.28
N LEU A 74 2.01 10.58 3.37
CA LEU A 74 1.97 9.41 4.25
C LEU A 74 2.67 8.23 3.57
N PRO A 75 3.62 7.54 4.23
CA PRO A 75 4.34 6.44 3.62
C PRO A 75 3.51 5.15 3.54
N TRP A 76 2.38 5.08 4.25
CA TRP A 76 1.50 3.92 4.23
C TRP A 76 0.37 4.08 3.22
N PHE A 77 0.14 3.05 2.42
CA PHE A 77 -0.94 3.02 1.44
C PHE A 77 -1.70 1.68 1.50
N PRO A 78 -3.04 1.68 1.66
CA PRO A 78 -3.81 0.46 1.57
C PRO A 78 -3.99 -0.01 0.13
N ILE A 79 -4.14 -1.33 -0.03
CA ILE A 79 -4.54 -1.96 -1.28
C ILE A 79 -5.81 -2.74 -1.04
N ALA A 80 -6.79 -2.58 -1.94
CA ALA A 80 -8.07 -3.25 -1.84
C ALA A 80 -8.40 -4.09 -3.08
N HIS A 81 -9.22 -5.11 -2.87
CA HIS A 81 -9.82 -5.93 -3.91
C HIS A 81 -11.13 -6.52 -3.37
N SER A 82 -12.14 -6.70 -4.24
CA SER A 82 -13.43 -7.31 -3.89
C SER A 82 -14.08 -6.76 -2.61
N GLY A 83 -14.07 -5.43 -2.45
CA GLY A 83 -14.70 -4.76 -1.30
C GLY A 83 -13.87 -4.76 0.00
N GLN A 84 -12.68 -5.38 0.00
CA GLN A 84 -11.86 -5.57 1.20
C GLN A 84 -10.46 -4.98 1.05
N THR A 85 -9.89 -4.49 2.14
CA THR A 85 -8.47 -4.15 2.24
C THR A 85 -7.66 -5.43 2.37
N ILE A 86 -6.90 -5.76 1.34
CA ILE A 86 -6.18 -7.03 1.19
C ILE A 86 -4.69 -6.92 1.47
N ALA A 87 -4.15 -5.71 1.52
CA ALA A 87 -2.76 -5.47 1.85
C ALA A 87 -2.54 -4.03 2.33
N THR A 88 -1.37 -3.82 2.91
CA THR A 88 -0.79 -2.49 3.12
C THR A 88 0.59 -2.44 2.51
N GLY A 89 0.86 -1.38 1.76
CA GLY A 89 2.18 -1.06 1.27
C GLY A 89 2.83 0.05 2.07
N LEU A 90 4.16 0.05 2.04
CA LEU A 90 5.02 1.11 2.57
C LEU A 90 5.83 1.68 1.40
N ILE A 91 5.79 3.00 1.23
CA ILE A 91 6.63 3.74 0.28
C ILE A 91 7.62 4.61 1.06
N LEU A 92 8.90 4.49 0.69
CA LEU A 92 9.99 5.31 1.20
C LEU A 92 10.67 6.00 0.03
N HIS A 93 10.95 7.30 0.16
CA HIS A 93 11.69 8.06 -0.84
C HIS A 93 13.18 7.98 -0.52
N GLY A 94 13.95 7.40 -1.42
CA GLY A 94 15.37 7.14 -1.25
C GLY A 94 15.81 5.88 -1.98
N LYS A 95 17.01 5.42 -1.65
CA LYS A 95 17.57 4.14 -2.11
C LYS A 95 18.03 3.35 -0.90
N LEU A 96 17.72 2.06 -0.88
CA LEU A 96 18.34 1.14 0.07
C LEU A 96 19.59 0.52 -0.57
N ALA A 97 20.66 0.43 0.21
CA ALA A 97 21.87 -0.24 -0.24
C ALA A 97 21.59 -1.74 -0.47
N PHE A 98 22.05 -2.26 -1.62
CA PHE A 98 21.92 -3.68 -1.90
C PHE A 98 22.65 -4.52 -0.84
N ASN A 99 21.94 -5.47 -0.24
CA ASN A 99 22.52 -6.35 0.76
C ASN A 99 23.42 -7.40 0.08
N LYS A 100 24.71 -7.09 -0.04
CA LYS A 100 25.72 -7.97 -0.65
C LYS A 100 25.85 -9.33 0.04
N ARG A 101 25.57 -9.41 1.35
CA ARG A 101 25.68 -10.64 2.15
C ARG A 101 24.60 -11.65 1.80
N THR A 102 23.35 -11.20 1.75
CA THR A 102 22.22 -12.10 1.45
C THR A 102 21.95 -12.23 -0.04
N LYS A 103 22.44 -11.27 -0.85
CA LYS A 103 22.10 -11.10 -2.27
C LYS A 103 20.58 -11.05 -2.53
N LYS A 104 19.77 -10.75 -1.50
CA LYS A 104 18.31 -10.68 -1.61
C LYS A 104 17.87 -9.23 -1.72
N ASN A 105 16.98 -8.98 -2.67
CA ASN A 105 16.24 -7.72 -2.75
C ASN A 105 14.78 -7.99 -2.39
N TRP A 106 14.37 -7.54 -1.21
CA TRP A 106 13.00 -7.70 -0.71
C TRP A 106 12.09 -6.53 -1.06
N PHE A 107 12.67 -5.46 -1.61
CA PHE A 107 11.98 -4.22 -1.89
C PHE A 107 11.85 -3.99 -3.39
N GLU A 108 10.73 -3.42 -3.77
CA GLU A 108 10.51 -2.91 -5.11
C GLU A 108 11.14 -1.53 -5.24
N ASN A 109 11.70 -1.23 -6.39
CA ASN A 109 12.31 0.07 -6.68
C ASN A 109 11.66 0.62 -7.97
N PRO A 110 10.37 1.00 -7.94
CA PRO A 110 9.66 1.44 -9.13
C PRO A 110 10.28 2.73 -9.64
N ASP A 111 10.49 2.79 -10.96
CA ASP A 111 10.90 4.02 -11.62
C ASP A 111 9.73 5.00 -11.75
N ARG A 112 10.01 6.19 -12.29
CA ARG A 112 9.00 7.23 -12.54
C ARG A 112 7.82 6.73 -13.37
N ALA A 113 8.06 5.89 -14.37
CA ALA A 113 6.99 5.39 -15.24
C ALA A 113 6.06 4.44 -14.47
N ALA A 114 6.64 3.52 -13.69
CA ALA A 114 5.89 2.64 -12.80
C ALA A 114 5.11 3.42 -11.74
N VAL A 115 5.72 4.43 -11.09
CA VAL A 115 5.02 5.26 -10.11
C VAL A 115 3.86 6.03 -10.74
N LYS A 116 4.01 6.56 -11.96
CA LYS A 116 2.91 7.20 -12.71
C LYS A 116 1.78 6.22 -13.05
N ALA A 117 2.12 4.98 -13.41
CA ALA A 117 1.12 3.96 -13.68
C ALA A 117 0.35 3.55 -12.41
N ILE A 118 1.03 3.49 -11.25
CA ILE A 118 0.44 3.10 -9.97
C ILE A 118 -0.38 4.24 -9.35
N VAL A 119 0.15 5.46 -9.39
CA VAL A 119 -0.43 6.67 -8.78
C VAL A 119 -0.73 7.70 -9.87
N PRO A 120 -1.66 7.43 -10.81
CA PRO A 120 -1.89 8.30 -11.97
C PRO A 120 -2.43 9.68 -11.60
N ARG A 121 -3.01 9.84 -10.40
CA ARG A 121 -3.48 11.12 -9.87
C ARG A 121 -2.51 11.74 -8.87
N GLY A 122 -1.24 11.34 -8.91
CA GLY A 122 -0.18 11.90 -8.08
C GLY A 122 0.34 13.25 -8.59
N PRO A 123 0.95 14.07 -7.71
CA PRO A 123 1.54 15.35 -8.07
C PRO A 123 2.88 15.16 -8.78
N GLN A 124 3.31 16.16 -9.56
CA GLN A 124 4.57 16.08 -10.30
C GLN A 124 5.79 15.88 -9.38
N CYS A 125 5.76 16.42 -8.17
CA CYS A 125 6.84 16.23 -7.19
C CYS A 125 7.00 14.77 -6.77
N LEU A 126 5.93 13.97 -6.72
CA LEU A 126 6.00 12.55 -6.35
C LEU A 126 6.76 11.76 -7.42
N TYR A 127 6.48 12.06 -8.69
CA TYR A 127 7.17 11.45 -9.82
C TYR A 127 8.64 11.87 -9.87
N ASN A 128 8.96 13.10 -9.48
CA ASN A 128 10.35 13.56 -9.41
C ASN A 128 11.11 12.86 -8.28
N LEU A 129 10.46 12.57 -7.13
CA LEU A 129 11.05 11.77 -6.06
C LEU A 129 11.41 10.35 -6.51
N ALA A 130 10.63 9.76 -7.43
CA ALA A 130 10.93 8.46 -8.04
C ALA A 130 12.20 8.48 -8.92
N ASP A 131 12.49 9.61 -9.58
CA ASP A 131 13.75 9.78 -10.31
C ASP A 131 14.93 10.02 -9.35
N ASN A 132 14.74 10.94 -8.39
CA ASN A 132 15.75 11.33 -7.41
C ASN A 132 15.07 11.86 -6.13
N PRO A 133 15.29 11.25 -4.95
CA PRO A 133 16.35 10.30 -4.63
C PRO A 133 16.08 8.85 -5.04
N GLY A 134 14.91 8.53 -5.59
CA GLY A 134 14.44 7.17 -5.84
C GLY A 134 13.28 6.80 -4.92
N VAL A 135 12.67 5.63 -5.18
CA VAL A 135 11.59 5.10 -4.35
C VAL A 135 11.89 3.63 -4.03
N VAL A 136 11.59 3.25 -2.79
CA VAL A 136 11.65 1.89 -2.28
C VAL A 136 10.28 1.55 -1.72
N THR A 137 9.73 0.39 -2.10
CA THR A 137 8.43 -0.08 -1.64
C THR A 137 8.46 -1.52 -1.16
N ILE A 138 7.53 -1.85 -0.26
CA ILE A 138 7.22 -3.22 0.11
C ILE A 138 5.71 -3.37 0.31
N HIS A 139 5.18 -4.51 -0.10
CA HIS A 139 3.78 -4.90 0.09
C HIS A 139 3.67 -6.00 1.15
N SER A 140 2.76 -5.82 2.11
CA SER A 140 2.38 -6.85 3.08
C SER A 140 0.94 -7.29 2.81
N TYR A 141 0.78 -8.42 2.14
CA TYR A 141 -0.52 -9.00 1.80
C TYR A 141 -1.09 -9.82 2.95
N TYR A 142 -2.41 -9.72 3.12
CA TYR A 142 -3.20 -10.49 4.08
C TYR A 142 -3.87 -11.70 3.43
N VAL A 143 -3.89 -11.72 2.09
CA VAL A 143 -4.43 -12.80 1.28
C VAL A 143 -3.31 -13.75 0.85
N GLU A 144 -3.66 -15.02 0.62
CA GLU A 144 -2.69 -16.08 0.33
C GLU A 144 -2.07 -15.99 -1.07
N ALA A 145 -2.86 -15.60 -2.07
CA ALA A 145 -2.44 -15.63 -3.47
C ALA A 145 -2.66 -14.27 -4.15
N PRO A 146 -1.92 -13.21 -3.77
CA PRO A 146 -2.08 -11.90 -4.42
C PRO A 146 -1.82 -11.92 -5.93
N TRP A 147 -1.00 -12.85 -6.42
CA TRP A 147 -0.73 -13.06 -7.85
C TRP A 147 -1.93 -13.60 -8.65
N THR A 148 -3.09 -13.86 -8.05
CA THR A 148 -4.32 -14.19 -8.79
C THR A 148 -5.28 -13.02 -8.89
N ILE A 149 -4.96 -11.88 -8.27
CA ILE A 149 -5.80 -10.69 -8.29
C ILE A 149 -5.85 -10.12 -9.71
N ASN A 150 -7.07 -9.92 -10.21
CA ASN A 150 -7.32 -9.20 -11.45
C ASN A 150 -7.99 -7.84 -11.15
N CYS A 151 -8.04 -7.00 -12.18
CA CYS A 151 -8.67 -5.69 -12.12
C CYS A 151 -9.91 -5.61 -13.01
N THR A 152 -10.53 -6.75 -13.28
CA THR A 152 -11.76 -6.87 -14.09
C THR A 152 -12.96 -6.79 -13.15
N GLY A 153 -13.51 -5.59 -12.98
CA GLY A 153 -14.63 -5.32 -12.08
C GLY A 153 -14.30 -4.22 -11.08
N ASN A 154 -15.02 -3.10 -11.16
CA ASN A 154 -14.96 -1.99 -10.21
C ASN A 154 -16.09 -2.12 -9.19
#